data_AF-A0A842SVH2-F1
#
_entry.id   AF-A0A842SVH2-F1
#
_cell.length_a   1.000
_cell.length_b   1.000
_cell.length_c   1.000
_cell.angle_alpha   90.00
_cell.angle_beta   90.00
_cell.angle_gamma   90.00
#
_symmetry.space_group_name_H-M   'P 1'
#
loop_
_entity.id
_entity.type
_entity.pdbx_description
1 polymer ?
#
loop_
_entity_poly.entity_id
_entity_poly.type
_entity_poly.pdbx_seq_one_letter_code
_entity_poly.pdbx_strand_id
1 'polypeptide(L)'
;MAGEWDLLPVPLNKSRSKEDIGMNTRELTLAAVFAALYATMVIIFAPISFGPVQLRLADALIPFSAVFGVPVIIGVSLGTLVGNFYWFLSPIDIILGSIANLISSYIIYKYKDNLIVASVVGSFIIGSIVGGYLWLFFPPPNVLSQYLPVWLAMIVSITLSSLIAISILGVGLVKTLIKTGYLKQFNDNFT
;
A
#
# COMPACT_ATOMS: atom_id res chain seq x y z
N MET A 1 10.83 -23.72 23.45
CA MET A 1 9.87 -23.65 22.31
C MET A 1 9.87 -22.24 21.76
N ALA A 2 10.94 -21.84 21.10
CA ALA A 2 11.03 -20.58 20.35
C ALA A 2 11.05 -21.01 18.88
N GLY A 3 9.90 -20.89 18.21
CA GLY A 3 9.76 -21.34 16.83
C GLY A 3 10.66 -20.52 15.92
N GLU A 4 11.52 -21.22 15.20
CA GLU A 4 12.28 -20.76 14.04
C GLU A 4 11.37 -20.01 13.06
N TRP A 5 11.32 -18.70 13.22
CA TRP A 5 10.97 -17.75 12.17
C TRP A 5 12.27 -17.17 11.65
N ASP A 6 13.15 -18.06 11.16
CA ASP A 6 14.12 -17.68 10.16
C ASP A 6 13.31 -17.20 8.95
N LEU A 7 13.01 -15.91 8.98
CA LEU A 7 12.78 -15.11 7.79
C LEU A 7 13.86 -15.58 6.83
N LEU A 8 13.43 -16.28 5.77
CA LEU A 8 14.25 -16.62 4.61
C LEU A 8 15.27 -15.49 4.42
N PRO A 9 16.55 -15.77 4.09
CA PRO A 9 17.49 -14.70 3.80
C PRO A 9 16.91 -13.90 2.63
N VAL A 10 16.14 -12.87 2.98
CA VAL A 10 15.84 -11.72 2.14
C VAL A 10 17.22 -11.38 1.64
N PRO A 11 17.48 -11.37 0.32
CA PRO A 11 18.80 -11.06 -0.15
C PRO A 11 19.21 -9.80 0.58
N LEU A 12 20.20 -9.96 1.49
CA LEU A 12 20.81 -8.86 2.21
C LEU A 12 21.10 -7.90 1.08
N ASN A 13 20.49 -6.71 1.14
CA ASN A 13 20.86 -5.62 0.27
C ASN A 13 22.39 -5.57 0.36
N LYS A 14 23.04 -6.16 -0.65
CA LYS A 14 24.46 -6.43 -0.67
C LYS A 14 25.04 -5.05 -0.61
N SER A 15 25.61 -4.68 0.54
CA SER A 15 25.94 -3.30 0.93
C SER A 15 26.26 -2.48 -0.30
N ARG A 16 25.27 -1.70 -0.79
CA ARG A 16 25.41 -0.95 -2.04
C ARG A 16 26.70 -0.16 -1.94
N SER A 17 27.65 -0.40 -2.84
CA SER A 17 28.77 0.53 -2.97
C SER A 17 28.16 1.88 -3.32
N LYS A 18 28.80 2.98 -2.90
CA LYS A 18 28.29 4.35 -3.16
C LYS A 18 28.15 4.69 -4.66
N GLU A 19 28.49 3.77 -5.56
CA GLU A 19 28.45 3.93 -7.02
C GLU A 19 27.14 3.41 -7.64
N ASP A 20 26.41 2.50 -6.98
CA ASP A 20 25.14 1.92 -7.47
C ASP A 20 23.90 2.72 -6.98
N ILE A 21 23.92 4.05 -7.13
CA ILE A 21 22.82 4.92 -6.66
C ILE A 21 21.56 4.79 -7.55
N GLY A 22 21.69 4.23 -8.76
CA GLY A 22 20.59 4.06 -9.71
C GLY A 22 19.76 2.78 -9.49
N MET A 23 18.46 2.86 -9.77
CA MET A 23 17.63 1.67 -9.91
C MET A 23 18.10 0.86 -11.12
N ASN A 24 18.31 -0.44 -10.94
CA ASN A 24 18.61 -1.33 -12.06
C ASN A 24 17.38 -1.44 -12.97
N THR A 25 17.56 -1.76 -14.26
CA THR A 25 16.48 -1.95 -15.24
C THR A 25 15.39 -2.89 -14.71
N ARG A 26 15.79 -3.95 -13.99
CA ARG A 26 14.85 -4.89 -13.35
C ARG A 26 14.00 -4.23 -12.26
N GLU A 27 14.60 -3.39 -11.42
CA GLU A 27 13.89 -2.65 -10.38
C GLU A 27 12.94 -1.61 -10.99
N LEU A 28 13.37 -0.95 -12.06
CA LEU A 28 12.55 0.01 -12.80
C LEU A 28 11.33 -0.67 -13.42
N THR A 29 11.52 -1.82 -14.07
CA THR A 29 10.43 -2.62 -14.61
C THR A 29 9.47 -3.07 -13.51
N LEU A 30 9.98 -3.52 -12.36
CA LEU A 30 9.14 -3.91 -11.23
C LEU A 30 8.30 -2.74 -10.72
N ALA A 31 8.90 -1.57 -10.53
CA ALA A 31 8.19 -0.36 -10.12
C ALA A 31 7.10 0.03 -11.14
N ALA A 32 7.40 -0.04 -12.45
CA ALA A 32 6.46 0.27 -13.52
C ALA A 32 5.26 -0.71 -13.53
N VAL A 33 5.51 -2.01 -13.34
CA VAL A 33 4.45 -3.03 -13.26
C VAL A 33 3.54 -2.78 -12.07
N PHE A 34 4.10 -2.52 -10.88
CA PHE A 34 3.29 -2.22 -9.70
C PHE A 34 2.52 -0.90 -9.83
N ALA A 35 3.12 0.12 -10.47
CA ALA A 35 2.43 1.37 -10.76
C ALA A 35 1.24 1.17 -11.70
N ALA A 36 1.43 0.44 -12.80
CA ALA A 36 0.38 0.13 -13.76
C ALA A 36 -0.74 -0.70 -13.12
N LEU A 37 -0.38 -1.71 -12.33
CA LEU A 37 -1.35 -2.56 -11.64
C LEU A 37 -2.17 -1.78 -10.62
N TYR A 38 -1.52 -0.94 -9.81
CA TYR A 38 -2.18 -0.08 -8.84
C TYR A 38 -3.15 0.87 -9.55
N ALA A 39 -2.69 1.62 -10.56
CA ALA A 39 -3.53 2.55 -11.31
C ALA A 39 -4.72 1.84 -11.96
N THR A 40 -4.50 0.68 -12.58
CA THR A 40 -5.56 -0.11 -13.23
C THR A 40 -6.60 -0.58 -12.22
N MET A 41 -6.20 -1.05 -11.04
CA MET A 41 -7.16 -1.42 -9.98
C MET A 41 -7.99 -0.20 -9.55
N VAL A 42 -7.37 0.97 -9.35
CA VAL A 42 -8.12 2.17 -8.98
C VAL A 42 -9.13 2.57 -10.05
N ILE A 43 -8.75 2.50 -11.33
CA ILE A 43 -9.62 2.90 -12.45
C ILE A 43 -10.77 1.91 -12.65
N ILE A 44 -10.49 0.60 -12.68
CA ILE A 44 -11.52 -0.43 -12.88
C ILE A 44 -12.49 -0.46 -11.70
N PHE A 45 -11.96 -0.35 -10.47
CA PHE A 45 -12.77 -0.32 -9.26
C PHE A 45 -13.13 1.10 -8.82
N ALA A 46 -13.14 2.08 -9.73
CA ALA A 46 -13.49 3.46 -9.40
C ALA A 46 -14.83 3.60 -8.63
N PRO A 47 -15.92 2.89 -8.97
CA PRO A 47 -17.18 2.97 -8.22
C PRO A 47 -17.08 2.52 -6.75
N ILE A 48 -16.11 1.66 -6.44
CA ILE A 48 -15.87 1.14 -5.08
C ILE A 48 -14.75 1.92 -4.40
N SER A 49 -13.80 2.47 -5.16
CA SER A 49 -12.60 3.13 -4.67
C SER A 49 -12.82 4.60 -4.29
N PHE A 50 -13.91 5.23 -4.75
CA PHE A 50 -14.22 6.62 -4.47
C PHE A 50 -15.63 6.78 -3.88
N GLY A 51 -15.73 7.43 -2.72
CA GLY A 51 -17.01 7.74 -2.07
C GLY A 51 -16.94 7.81 -0.53
N PRO A 52 -18.08 8.03 0.15
CA PRO A 52 -18.16 8.12 1.62
C PRO A 52 -17.75 6.82 2.33
N VAL A 53 -18.10 5.69 1.71
CA VAL A 53 -17.70 4.34 2.11
C VAL A 53 -16.97 3.74 0.91
N GLN A 54 -15.68 4.08 0.78
CA GLN A 54 -14.83 3.56 -0.28
C GLN A 54 -13.98 2.41 0.23
N LEU A 55 -13.75 1.40 -0.61
CA LEU A 55 -12.80 0.32 -0.38
C LEU A 55 -11.71 0.36 -1.44
N ARG A 56 -10.54 0.88 -1.08
CA ARG A 56 -9.42 1.02 -2.03
C ARG A 56 -8.68 -0.30 -2.17
N LEU A 57 -9.20 -1.19 -3.02
CA LEU A 57 -8.64 -2.53 -3.24
C LEU A 57 -7.18 -2.51 -3.69
N ALA A 58 -6.77 -1.45 -4.41
CA ALA A 58 -5.38 -1.26 -4.86
C ALA A 58 -4.38 -1.21 -3.69
N ASP A 59 -4.81 -0.79 -2.49
CA ASP A 59 -3.95 -0.73 -1.30
C ASP A 59 -3.48 -2.13 -0.85
N ALA A 60 -4.12 -3.21 -1.31
CA ALA A 60 -3.64 -4.58 -1.09
C ALA A 60 -2.24 -4.84 -1.71
N LEU A 61 -1.79 -3.98 -2.63
CA LEU A 61 -0.44 -4.05 -3.20
C LEU A 61 0.62 -3.42 -2.30
N ILE A 62 0.25 -2.60 -1.31
CA ILE A 62 1.18 -1.88 -0.44
C ILE A 62 2.06 -2.86 0.38
N PRO A 63 1.54 -3.94 0.99
CA PRO A 63 2.36 -4.88 1.76
C PRO A 63 3.44 -5.61 0.96
N PHE A 64 3.35 -5.63 -0.37
CA PHE A 64 4.41 -6.19 -1.22
C PHE A 64 5.71 -5.39 -1.12
N SER A 65 5.69 -4.15 -0.61
CA SER A 65 6.89 -3.39 -0.30
C SER A 65 7.80 -4.10 0.71
N ALA A 66 7.23 -4.91 1.62
CA ALA A 66 8.01 -5.70 2.57
C ALA A 66 8.83 -6.82 1.90
N VAL A 67 8.40 -7.30 0.73
CA VAL A 67 9.06 -8.39 0.00
C VAL A 67 10.01 -7.85 -1.06
N PHE A 68 9.54 -6.90 -1.87
CA PHE A 68 10.24 -6.42 -3.05
C PHE A 68 10.97 -5.08 -2.84
N GLY A 69 10.77 -4.43 -1.69
CA GLY A 69 11.52 -3.24 -1.27
C GLY A 69 11.10 -1.93 -1.95
N VAL A 70 12.08 -1.04 -2.10
CA VAL A 70 11.92 0.34 -2.62
C VAL A 70 11.24 0.43 -4.00
N PRO A 71 11.46 -0.49 -4.96
CA PRO A 71 10.76 -0.46 -6.25
C PRO A 71 9.23 -0.47 -6.11
N VAL A 72 8.69 -1.25 -5.18
CA VAL A 72 7.24 -1.30 -4.95
C VAL A 72 6.75 -0.05 -4.25
N ILE A 73 7.51 0.53 -3.32
CA ILE A 73 7.19 1.83 -2.68
C ILE A 73 6.98 2.90 -3.76
N ILE A 74 7.93 3.00 -4.70
CA ILE A 74 7.85 3.95 -5.82
C ILE A 74 6.68 3.60 -6.73
N GLY A 75 6.53 2.32 -7.08
CA GLY A 75 5.46 1.83 -7.95
C GLY A 75 4.07 2.17 -7.43
N VAL A 76 3.72 1.79 -6.21
CA VAL A 76 2.38 2.05 -5.64
C VAL A 76 2.13 3.54 -5.46
N SER A 77 3.15 4.33 -5.09
CA SER A 77 3.01 5.78 -4.93
C SER A 77 2.70 6.47 -6.26
N LEU A 78 3.44 6.12 -7.32
CA LEU A 78 3.20 6.64 -8.68
C LEU A 78 1.86 6.14 -9.24
N GLY A 79 1.52 4.87 -9.02
CA GLY A 79 0.22 4.33 -9.43
C GLY A 79 -0.94 5.03 -8.74
N THR A 80 -0.79 5.40 -7.47
CA THR A 80 -1.78 6.19 -6.72
C THR A 80 -1.94 7.58 -7.30
N LEU A 81 -0.82 8.24 -7.61
CA LEU A 81 -0.83 9.56 -8.25
C LEU A 81 -1.58 9.51 -9.59
N VAL A 82 -1.29 8.53 -10.44
CA VAL A 82 -1.95 8.36 -11.75
C VAL A 82 -3.44 8.01 -11.58
N GLY A 83 -3.78 7.10 -10.68
CA GLY A 83 -5.16 6.70 -10.41
C GLY A 83 -6.01 7.88 -9.89
N ASN A 84 -5.46 8.69 -8.99
CA ASN A 84 -6.14 9.86 -8.46
C ASN A 84 -6.23 10.98 -9.50
N PHE A 85 -5.22 11.12 -10.36
CA PHE A 85 -5.25 12.07 -11.46
C PHE A 85 -6.35 11.74 -12.47
N TYR A 86 -6.58 10.45 -12.76
CA TYR A 86 -7.65 10.02 -13.67
C TYR A 86 -9.06 10.38 -13.14
N TRP A 87 -9.33 10.13 -11.87
CA TRP A 87 -10.62 10.47 -11.25
C TRP A 87 -10.77 11.97 -10.98
N PHE A 88 -9.65 12.67 -10.80
CA PHE A 88 -9.55 14.13 -10.63
C PHE A 88 -10.50 14.71 -9.58
N LEU A 89 -10.55 14.10 -8.39
CA LEU A 89 -11.40 14.60 -7.30
C LEU A 89 -10.95 15.96 -6.79
N SER A 90 -9.65 16.10 -6.51
CA SER A 90 -9.02 17.33 -6.04
C SER A 90 -7.50 17.24 -6.19
N PRO A 91 -6.80 18.35 -6.48
CA PRO A 91 -5.33 18.39 -6.42
C PRO A 91 -4.78 17.93 -5.06
N ILE A 92 -5.54 18.15 -3.98
CA ILE A 92 -5.15 17.72 -2.63
C ILE A 92 -5.18 16.20 -2.50
N ASP A 93 -6.15 15.51 -3.11
CA ASP A 93 -6.30 14.05 -3.05
C ASP A 93 -5.20 13.35 -3.86
N ILE A 94 -4.80 13.95 -4.99
CA ILE A 94 -3.72 13.42 -5.85
C ILE A 94 -2.38 13.43 -5.09
N ILE A 95 -2.06 14.55 -4.44
CA ILE A 95 -0.78 14.74 -3.76
C ILE A 95 -0.80 14.04 -2.38
N LEU A 96 -1.80 14.30 -1.55
CA LEU A 96 -1.85 13.72 -0.19
C LEU A 96 -2.13 12.23 -0.23
N GLY A 97 -2.92 11.72 -1.18
CA GLY A 97 -3.14 10.28 -1.35
C GLY A 97 -1.85 9.54 -1.73
N SER A 98 -1.07 10.09 -2.67
CA SER A 98 0.22 9.49 -3.04
C SER A 98 1.25 9.56 -1.91
N ILE A 99 1.31 10.67 -1.16
CA ILE A 99 2.15 10.79 0.05
C ILE A 99 1.74 9.77 1.12
N ALA A 100 0.44 9.60 1.36
CA ALA A 100 -0.05 8.63 2.34
C ALA A 100 0.39 7.21 1.99
N ASN A 101 0.28 6.82 0.72
CA ASN A 101 0.73 5.51 0.25
C ASN A 101 2.24 5.34 0.30
N LEU A 102 3.00 6.41 0.02
CA LEU A 102 4.45 6.41 0.16
C LEU A 102 4.88 6.17 1.62
N ILE A 103 4.28 6.89 2.57
CA ILE A 103 4.60 6.74 4.00
C ILE A 103 4.19 5.35 4.48
N SER A 104 2.98 4.90 4.13
CA SER A 104 2.46 3.58 4.53
C SER A 104 3.33 2.44 4.00
N SER A 105 3.64 2.45 2.69
CA SER A 105 4.51 1.44 2.08
C SER A 105 5.92 1.45 2.64
N TYR A 106 6.48 2.64 2.97
CA TYR A 106 7.79 2.77 3.60
C TYR A 106 7.82 2.20 5.03
N ILE A 107 6.79 2.45 5.84
CA ILE A 107 6.70 1.87 7.18
C ILE A 107 6.58 0.35 7.10
N ILE A 108 5.78 -0.18 6.18
CA ILE A 108 5.65 -1.62 5.98
C ILE A 108 6.98 -2.26 5.55
N TYR A 109 7.73 -1.58 4.68
CA TYR A 109 9.08 -2.01 4.32
C TYR A 109 10.04 -1.99 5.51
N LYS A 110 10.00 -0.94 6.33
CA LYS A 110 10.90 -0.77 7.49
C LYS A 110 10.61 -1.78 8.60
N TYR A 111 9.34 -2.06 8.88
CA TYR A 111 8.90 -2.96 9.95
C TYR A 111 8.41 -4.32 9.41
N LYS A 112 9.05 -4.81 8.34
CA LYS A 112 8.69 -6.06 7.65
C LYS A 112 8.68 -7.30 8.55
N ASP A 113 9.44 -7.29 9.66
CA ASP A 113 9.53 -8.41 10.61
C ASP A 113 8.17 -8.69 11.29
N ASN A 114 7.34 -7.65 11.44
CA ASN A 114 5.98 -7.75 11.99
C ASN A 114 4.95 -7.22 10.97
N LEU A 115 4.85 -7.88 9.82
CA LEU A 115 4.04 -7.44 8.67
C LEU A 115 2.59 -7.07 9.02
N ILE A 116 1.93 -7.80 9.93
CA ILE A 116 0.55 -7.49 10.36
C ILE A 116 0.50 -6.14 11.07
N VAL A 117 1.38 -5.93 12.07
CA VAL A 117 1.42 -4.68 12.84
C VAL A 117 1.77 -3.51 11.94
N ALA A 118 2.74 -3.69 11.05
CA ALA A 118 3.15 -2.66 10.10
C ALA A 118 2.00 -2.30 9.13
N SER A 119 1.22 -3.30 8.70
CA SER A 119 0.04 -3.10 7.83
C SER A 119 -1.08 -2.35 8.54
N VAL A 120 -1.32 -2.64 9.83
CA VAL A 120 -2.29 -1.90 10.65
C VAL A 120 -1.86 -0.44 10.79
N VAL A 121 -0.60 -0.18 11.14
CA VAL A 121 -0.05 1.18 11.24
C VAL A 121 -0.14 1.92 9.91
N GLY A 122 0.22 1.27 8.80
CA GLY A 122 0.10 1.84 7.46
C GLY A 122 -1.35 2.19 7.10
N SER A 123 -2.31 1.34 7.49
CA SER A 123 -3.74 1.59 7.29
C SER A 123 -4.24 2.79 8.09
N PHE A 124 -3.78 2.95 9.33
CA PHE A 124 -4.09 4.13 10.15
C PHE A 124 -3.55 5.42 9.56
N ILE A 125 -2.35 5.39 8.96
CA ILE A 125 -1.75 6.56 8.32
C ILE A 125 -2.55 6.98 7.10
N ILE A 126 -2.92 6.02 6.24
CA ILE A 126 -3.76 6.28 5.08
C ILE A 126 -5.12 6.80 5.52
N GLY A 127 -5.77 6.15 6.48
CA GLY A 127 -7.06 6.57 7.01
C GLY A 127 -7.05 7.96 7.63
N SER A 128 -5.99 8.31 8.37
CA SER A 128 -5.83 9.63 8.99
C SER A 128 -5.58 10.73 7.96
N ILE A 129 -4.69 10.50 7.00
CA ILE A 129 -4.38 11.49 5.96
C ILE A 129 -5.55 11.62 4.99
N VAL A 130 -5.99 10.52 4.38
CA VAL A 130 -7.06 10.50 3.38
C VAL A 130 -8.38 10.92 4.00
N GLY A 131 -8.81 10.26 5.08
CA GLY A 131 -10.06 10.61 5.76
C GLY A 131 -10.06 12.02 6.34
N GLY A 132 -8.89 12.54 6.72
CA GLY A 132 -8.73 13.89 7.27
C GLY A 132 -9.02 15.03 6.28
N TYR A 133 -8.88 14.82 4.97
CA TYR A 133 -9.30 15.81 3.96
C TYR A 133 -10.58 15.40 3.21
N LEU A 134 -10.91 14.10 3.14
CA LEU A 134 -12.04 13.63 2.33
C LEU A 134 -13.40 14.12 2.84
N TRP A 135 -13.51 14.47 4.13
CA TRP A 135 -14.73 15.05 4.72
C TRP A 135 -15.12 16.40 4.12
N LEU A 136 -14.19 17.11 3.47
CA LEU A 136 -14.47 18.38 2.79
C LEU A 136 -15.23 18.18 1.47
N PHE A 137 -15.16 16.99 0.88
CA PHE A 137 -15.70 16.70 -0.46
C PHE A 137 -16.95 15.83 -0.43
N PHE A 138 -17.08 14.96 0.58
CA PHE A 138 -18.22 14.05 0.70
C PHE A 138 -18.92 14.19 2.05
N PRO A 139 -20.26 14.11 2.08
CA PRO A 139 -20.97 13.94 3.33
C PRO A 139 -20.57 12.59 3.95
N PRO A 140 -20.33 12.54 5.26
CA PRO A 140 -19.95 11.32 5.94
C PRO A 140 -21.07 10.28 5.87
N PRO A 141 -20.76 8.99 6.04
CA PRO A 141 -21.78 7.95 6.07
C PRO A 141 -22.83 8.25 7.16
N ASN A 142 -24.12 8.26 6.79
CA ASN A 142 -25.22 8.63 7.68
C ASN A 142 -25.25 7.81 8.99
N VAL A 143 -24.78 6.55 8.93
CA VAL A 143 -24.67 5.64 10.09
C VAL A 143 -23.67 6.12 11.15
N LEU A 144 -22.61 6.83 10.75
CA LEU A 144 -21.56 7.31 11.67
C LEU A 144 -21.76 8.79 12.05
N SER A 145 -22.35 9.59 11.15
CA SER A 145 -22.58 11.01 11.36
C SER A 145 -23.59 11.33 12.48
N GLN A 146 -24.39 10.35 12.91
CA GLN A 146 -25.34 10.50 14.02
C GLN A 146 -24.68 10.45 15.39
N TYR A 147 -23.48 9.87 15.49
CA TYR A 147 -22.78 9.63 16.76
C TYR A 147 -21.42 10.32 16.84
N LEU A 148 -20.79 10.61 15.70
CA LEU A 148 -19.45 11.19 15.61
C LEU A 148 -19.43 12.49 14.79
N PRO A 149 -18.48 13.39 15.07
CA PRO A 149 -18.26 14.54 14.22
C PRO A 149 -17.81 14.09 12.82
N VAL A 150 -18.27 14.84 11.80
CA VAL A 150 -18.17 14.50 10.37
C VAL A 150 -16.77 14.05 9.93
N TRP A 151 -15.74 14.77 10.36
CA TRP A 151 -14.33 14.46 10.04
C TRP A 151 -13.87 13.12 10.62
N LEU A 152 -14.31 12.78 11.85
CA LEU A 152 -13.92 11.55 12.52
C LEU A 152 -14.63 10.33 11.92
N ALA A 153 -15.91 10.50 11.56
CA ALA A 153 -16.67 9.47 10.85
C ALA A 153 -15.98 9.08 9.52
N MET A 154 -15.43 10.06 8.81
CA MET A 154 -14.70 9.81 7.56
C MET A 154 -13.37 9.10 7.79
N ILE A 155 -12.57 9.55 8.77
CA ILE A 155 -11.33 8.86 9.15
C ILE A 155 -11.59 7.39 9.50
N VAL A 156 -12.62 7.11 10.31
CA VAL A 156 -12.97 5.74 10.68
C VAL A 156 -13.37 4.91 9.46
N SER A 157 -14.20 5.45 8.58
CA SER A 157 -14.63 4.78 7.33
C SER A 157 -13.42 4.39 6.46
N ILE A 158 -12.53 5.35 6.18
CA ILE A 158 -11.35 5.10 5.34
C ILE A 158 -10.36 4.16 6.02
N THR A 159 -10.12 4.35 7.33
CA THR A 159 -9.22 3.48 8.10
C THR A 159 -9.70 2.04 8.06
N LEU A 160 -11.00 1.80 8.22
CA LEU A 160 -11.57 0.46 8.18
C LEU A 160 -11.38 -0.17 6.79
N SER A 161 -11.63 0.58 5.73
CA SER A 161 -11.36 0.15 4.36
C SER A 161 -9.90 -0.23 4.15
N SER A 162 -8.97 0.66 4.50
CA SER A 162 -7.53 0.41 4.32
C SER A 162 -7.07 -0.75 5.20
N LEU A 163 -7.64 -0.94 6.38
CA LEU A 163 -7.33 -2.08 7.25
C LEU A 163 -7.74 -3.40 6.59
N ILE A 164 -8.92 -3.46 5.97
CA ILE A 164 -9.37 -4.64 5.23
C ILE A 164 -8.47 -4.86 4.00
N ALA A 165 -8.21 -3.83 3.21
CA ALA A 165 -7.40 -3.95 1.99
C ALA A 165 -5.94 -4.33 2.27
N ILE A 166 -5.29 -3.67 3.22
CA ILE A 166 -3.86 -3.86 3.51
C ILE A 166 -3.66 -5.05 4.45
N SER A 167 -4.34 -5.06 5.60
CA SER A 167 -4.06 -6.03 6.66
C SER A 167 -4.68 -7.41 6.43
N ILE A 168 -5.81 -7.49 5.71
CA ILE A 168 -6.43 -8.79 5.38
C ILE A 168 -5.99 -9.23 3.98
N LEU A 169 -6.33 -8.46 2.94
CA LEU A 169 -6.04 -8.87 1.56
C LEU A 169 -4.53 -8.82 1.27
N GLY A 170 -3.87 -7.69 1.50
CA GLY A 170 -2.46 -7.53 1.18
C GLY A 170 -1.54 -8.47 1.95
N VAL A 171 -1.68 -8.55 3.29
CA VAL A 171 -0.91 -9.51 4.10
C VAL A 171 -1.23 -10.96 3.73
N GLY A 172 -2.51 -11.28 3.47
CA GLY A 172 -2.92 -12.61 3.05
C GLY A 172 -2.25 -13.03 1.74
N LEU A 173 -2.24 -12.14 0.75
CA LEU A 173 -1.57 -12.36 -0.54
C LEU A 173 -0.06 -12.56 -0.37
N VAL A 174 0.60 -11.68 0.39
CA VAL A 174 2.05 -11.79 0.65
C VAL A 174 2.39 -13.10 1.35
N LYS A 175 1.63 -13.49 2.38
CA LYS A 175 1.87 -14.76 3.10
C LYS A 175 1.65 -15.99 2.22
N THR A 176 0.60 -16.01 1.41
CA THR A 176 0.34 -17.10 0.47
C THR A 176 1.46 -17.19 -0.56
N LEU A 177 1.91 -16.06 -1.10
CA LEU A 177 3.03 -16.02 -2.05
C LEU A 177 4.31 -16.60 -1.44
N ILE A 178 4.65 -16.21 -0.21
CA ILE A 178 5.80 -16.76 0.51
C ILE A 178 5.66 -18.27 0.73
N LYS A 179 4.47 -18.73 1.15
CA LYS A 179 4.21 -20.15 1.43
C LYS A 179 4.29 -21.04 0.20
N THR A 180 3.93 -20.52 -0.97
CA THR A 180 3.97 -21.28 -2.23
C THR A 180 5.38 -21.54 -2.77
N GLY A 181 6.43 -21.00 -2.16
CA GLY A 181 7.82 -21.27 -2.55
C GLY A 181 8.27 -20.64 -3.88
N TYR A 182 7.38 -19.91 -4.57
CA TYR A 182 7.72 -19.19 -5.81
C TYR A 182 8.87 -18.18 -5.64
N LEU A 183 9.01 -17.59 -4.44
CA LEU A 183 10.13 -16.70 -4.14
C LEU A 183 11.49 -17.42 -4.17
N LYS A 184 11.53 -18.72 -3.88
CA LYS A 184 12.76 -19.54 -3.94
C LYS A 184 13.15 -19.79 -5.40
N GLN A 185 12.17 -20.11 -6.24
CA GLN A 185 12.38 -20.34 -7.68
C GLN A 185 12.79 -19.08 -8.45
N PHE A 186 12.37 -17.90 -8.00
CA PHE A 186 12.81 -16.62 -8.56
C PHE A 186 14.25 -16.25 -8.14
N ASN A 187 14.76 -16.83 -7.05
CA ASN A 187 16.11 -16.61 -6.55
C ASN A 187 17.11 -17.65 -7.15
N ASP A 188 16.66 -18.90 -7.30
CA ASP A 188 17.50 -20.01 -7.78
C ASP A 188 17.70 -20.03 -9.31
N ASN A 189 16.73 -19.54 -10.10
CA ASN A 189 16.87 -19.49 -11.57
C ASN A 189 17.72 -18.32 -12.10
N PHE A 190 18.28 -17.50 -11.22
CA PHE A 190 18.94 -16.24 -11.58
C PHE A 190 20.28 -16.00 -10.86
N THR A 191 20.92 -17.07 -10.36
CA THR A 191 22.35 -17.11 -10.00
C THR A 191 23.09 -17.91 -11.06
#